data_AF-A0A3C0LBJ4-F1
#
_entry.id   AF-A0A3C0LBJ4-F1
#
_cell.length_a   1.000
_cell.length_b   1.000
_cell.length_c   1.000
_cell.angle_alpha   90.00
_cell.angle_beta   90.00
_cell.angle_gamma   90.00
#
_symmetry.space_group_name_H-M   'P 1'
#
loop_
_entity.id
_entity.type
_entity.pdbx_description
1 polymer ?
#
loop_
_entity_poly.entity_id
_entity_poly.type
_entity_poly.pdbx_seq_one_letter_code
_entity_poly.pdbx_strand_id
1 'polypeptide(L)'
;MKKNYLKEALMNGKTVFGPFLKITDPAVVEIMGFAGFDFVIIDQEHGPISVQSAQDMIRAAESVGITPIVRVIKNEETSILRALDIGAQGIEIPQINNKQNAMKALKSVKYSPQGERGVCRYVRAADYSSMKLL
;
A
#
# COMPACT_ATOMS: atom_id res chain seq x y z
N MET A 1 7.74 -10.21 -7.77
CA MET A 1 6.72 -9.29 -7.19
C MET A 1 5.52 -10.13 -6.76
N LYS A 2 5.01 -9.92 -5.54
CA LYS A 2 3.79 -10.60 -5.07
C LYS A 2 2.59 -10.22 -5.95
N LYS A 3 1.69 -11.17 -6.19
CA LYS A 3 0.45 -10.92 -6.94
C LYS A 3 -0.45 -9.99 -6.12
N ASN A 4 -0.97 -8.94 -6.74
CA ASN A 4 -1.94 -8.03 -6.12
C ASN A 4 -3.35 -8.42 -6.58
N TYR A 5 -4.08 -9.15 -5.72
CA TYR A 5 -5.41 -9.69 -6.02
C TYR A 5 -6.46 -8.59 -6.16
N LEU A 6 -6.39 -7.53 -5.36
CA LEU A 6 -7.28 -6.37 -5.49
C LEU A 6 -7.19 -5.75 -6.88
N LYS A 7 -5.97 -5.54 -7.39
CA LYS A 7 -5.74 -4.95 -8.72
C LYS A 7 -6.35 -5.83 -9.82
N GLU A 8 -6.17 -7.14 -9.74
CA GLU A 8 -6.77 -8.09 -10.68
C GLU A 8 -8.30 -8.06 -10.61
N ALA A 9 -8.89 -8.05 -9.40
CA ALA A 9 -10.34 -7.96 -9.22
C ALA A 9 -10.91 -6.68 -9.84
N LEU A 10 -10.28 -5.52 -9.57
CA LEU A 10 -10.67 -4.23 -10.15
C LEU A 10 -10.56 -4.22 -11.68
N MET A 11 -9.48 -4.78 -12.25
CA MET A 11 -9.31 -4.89 -13.70
C MET A 11 -10.36 -5.78 -14.37
N ASN A 12 -10.89 -6.76 -13.64
CA ASN A 12 -11.95 -7.65 -14.09
C ASN A 12 -13.36 -7.10 -13.82
N GLY A 13 -13.50 -5.85 -13.39
CA GLY A 13 -14.79 -5.21 -13.12
C GLY A 13 -15.52 -5.78 -11.89
N LYS A 14 -14.83 -6.50 -11.00
CA LYS A 14 -15.42 -6.99 -9.76
C LYS A 14 -15.61 -5.83 -8.79
N THR A 15 -16.74 -5.84 -8.08
CA THR A 15 -16.93 -5.00 -6.89
C THR A 15 -16.13 -5.60 -5.75
N VAL A 16 -15.43 -4.75 -5.01
CA VAL A 16 -14.56 -5.12 -3.88
C VAL A 16 -14.92 -4.30 -2.65
N PHE A 17 -14.78 -4.89 -1.47
CA PHE A 17 -15.14 -4.27 -0.20
C PHE A 17 -13.95 -4.27 0.75
N GLY A 18 -13.77 -3.15 1.45
CA GLY A 18 -12.69 -3.01 2.42
C GLY A 18 -12.90 -1.81 3.35
N PRO A 19 -12.54 -1.93 4.65
CA PRO A 19 -12.72 -0.86 5.61
C PRO A 19 -11.54 0.10 5.67
N PHE A 20 -11.81 1.30 6.17
CA PHE A 20 -10.78 2.21 6.69
C PHE A 20 -10.40 1.81 8.11
N LEU A 21 -9.12 1.60 8.35
CA LEU A 21 -8.58 1.25 9.66
C LEU A 21 -7.98 2.49 10.33
N LYS A 22 -8.48 2.77 11.53
CA LYS A 22 -7.95 3.79 12.46
C LYS A 22 -7.31 3.17 13.70
N ILE A 23 -7.62 1.91 13.97
CA ILE A 23 -7.09 1.15 15.10
C ILE A 23 -5.73 0.59 14.67
N THR A 24 -4.70 0.88 15.46
CA THR A 24 -3.29 0.55 15.16
C THR A 24 -2.90 -0.89 15.48
N ASP A 25 -3.88 -1.78 15.63
CA ASP A 25 -3.66 -3.16 16.06
C ASP A 25 -3.73 -4.12 14.85
N PRO A 26 -2.65 -4.86 14.54
CA PRO A 26 -2.65 -5.85 13.46
C PRO A 26 -3.72 -6.93 13.59
N ALA A 27 -4.18 -7.27 14.80
CA ALA A 27 -5.26 -8.24 15.00
C ALA A 27 -6.55 -7.80 14.30
N VAL A 28 -6.82 -6.48 14.21
CA VAL A 28 -7.98 -5.97 13.47
C VAL A 28 -7.87 -6.31 11.98
N VAL A 29 -6.67 -6.26 11.41
CA VAL A 29 -6.42 -6.61 10.00
C VAL A 29 -6.69 -8.10 9.77
N GLU A 30 -6.24 -8.96 10.68
CA GLU A 30 -6.51 -10.42 10.60
C GLU A 30 -8.01 -10.70 10.64
N ILE A 31 -8.73 -10.07 11.58
CA ILE A 31 -10.18 -10.18 11.70
C ILE A 31 -10.86 -9.73 10.39
N MET A 32 -10.40 -8.64 9.75
CA MET A 32 -10.96 -8.21 8.47
C MET A 32 -10.71 -9.24 7.36
N GLY A 33 -9.53 -9.86 7.33
CA GLY A 33 -9.24 -10.94 6.39
C GLY A 33 -10.16 -12.15 6.59
N PHE A 34 -10.35 -12.61 7.83
CA PHE A 34 -11.26 -13.72 8.13
C PHE A 34 -12.73 -13.39 7.87
N ALA A 35 -13.11 -12.11 7.98
CA ALA A 35 -14.45 -11.64 7.63
C ALA A 35 -14.71 -11.61 6.11
N GLY A 36 -13.69 -11.86 5.27
CA GLY A 36 -13.84 -11.96 3.82
C GLY A 36 -13.78 -10.63 3.08
N PHE A 37 -13.19 -9.58 3.67
CA PHE A 37 -12.92 -8.33 2.95
C PHE A 37 -11.78 -8.51 1.94
N ASP A 38 -11.83 -7.76 0.83
CA ASP A 38 -10.84 -7.84 -0.24
C ASP A 38 -9.57 -7.02 0.06
N PHE A 39 -9.74 -5.93 0.81
CA PHE A 39 -8.66 -5.01 1.16
C PHE A 39 -8.91 -4.30 2.49
N VAL A 40 -7.86 -3.67 3.02
CA VAL A 40 -7.96 -2.70 4.14
C VAL A 40 -7.22 -1.43 3.77
N ILE A 41 -7.71 -0.27 4.23
CA ILE A 41 -6.99 1.00 4.13
C ILE A 41 -6.37 1.32 5.48
N ILE A 42 -5.04 1.31 5.53
CA ILE A 42 -4.21 1.73 6.65
C ILE A 42 -4.02 3.24 6.53
N ASP A 43 -4.72 4.00 7.36
CA ASP A 43 -4.79 5.46 7.23
C ASP A 43 -3.70 6.19 8.02
N GLN A 44 -2.67 6.69 7.33
CA GLN A 44 -1.64 7.52 7.94
C GLN A 44 -1.97 9.02 7.89
N GLU A 45 -2.95 9.47 7.09
CA GLU A 45 -3.29 10.89 6.96
C GLU A 45 -4.07 11.40 8.18
N HIS A 46 -5.07 10.64 8.60
CA HIS A 46 -5.95 11.01 9.71
C HIS A 46 -5.99 9.96 10.82
N GLY A 47 -5.23 8.86 10.69
CA GLY A 47 -5.08 7.86 11.74
C GLY A 47 -3.76 8.05 12.48
N PRO A 48 -3.65 7.56 13.73
CA PRO A 48 -2.42 7.63 14.52
C PRO A 48 -1.37 6.59 14.09
N ILE A 49 -1.41 6.12 12.83
CA ILE A 49 -0.66 4.96 12.36
C ILE A 49 0.75 5.40 11.91
N SER A 50 1.76 4.98 12.68
CA SER A 50 3.17 5.17 12.31
C SER A 50 3.58 4.29 11.11
N VAL A 51 4.75 4.54 10.54
CA VAL A 51 5.31 3.68 9.47
C VAL A 51 5.58 2.27 9.99
N GLN A 52 6.05 2.13 11.23
CA GLN A 52 6.31 0.85 11.89
C GLN A 52 5.02 0.07 12.10
N SER A 53 3.99 0.71 12.66
CA SER A 53 2.67 0.11 12.87
C SER A 53 2.04 -0.30 11.54
N ALA A 54 2.12 0.55 10.50
CA ALA A 54 1.67 0.21 9.16
C ALA A 54 2.40 -1.03 8.61
N GLN A 55 3.72 -1.15 8.82
CA GLN A 55 4.48 -2.31 8.38
C GLN A 55 4.01 -3.61 9.07
N ASP A 56 3.67 -3.54 10.36
CA ASP A 56 3.14 -4.70 11.10
C ASP A 56 1.72 -5.06 10.64
N MET A 57 0.86 -4.06 10.40
CA MET A 57 -0.47 -4.25 9.81
C MET A 57 -0.40 -4.85 8.39
N ILE A 58 0.59 -4.46 7.58
CA ILE A 58 0.85 -5.06 6.26
C ILE A 58 1.24 -6.54 6.40
N ARG A 59 2.07 -6.91 7.39
CA ARG A 59 2.42 -8.32 7.63
C ARG A 59 1.17 -9.14 8.00
N ALA A 60 0.32 -8.60 8.86
CA ALA A 60 -0.96 -9.23 9.20
C ALA A 60 -1.84 -9.41 7.96
N ALA A 61 -1.97 -8.37 7.12
CA ALA A 61 -2.76 -8.45 5.89
C ALA A 61 -2.28 -9.58 4.96
N GLU A 62 -0.96 -9.67 4.75
CA GLU A 62 -0.38 -10.73 3.93
C GLU A 62 -0.58 -12.13 4.51
N SER A 63 -0.59 -12.28 5.84
CA SER A 63 -0.79 -13.57 6.51
C SER A 63 -2.19 -14.15 6.34
N VAL A 64 -3.19 -13.29 6.14
CA VAL A 64 -4.60 -13.68 5.95
C VAL A 64 -5.10 -13.44 4.52
N GLY A 65 -4.21 -13.07 3.59
CA GLY A 65 -4.54 -12.93 2.17
C GLY A 65 -5.38 -11.70 1.78
N ILE A 66 -5.50 -10.70 2.65
CA ILE A 66 -6.20 -9.44 2.37
C ILE A 66 -5.23 -8.38 1.83
N THR A 67 -5.66 -7.54 0.88
CA THR A 67 -4.76 -6.55 0.26
C THR A 67 -4.57 -5.31 1.16
N PRO A 68 -3.35 -4.95 1.60
CA PRO A 68 -3.13 -3.73 2.33
C PRO A 68 -2.94 -2.53 1.38
N ILE A 69 -3.79 -1.52 1.54
CA ILE A 69 -3.64 -0.18 0.96
C ILE A 69 -3.17 0.76 2.06
N VAL A 70 -2.19 1.62 1.77
CA VAL A 70 -1.82 2.71 2.69
C VAL A 70 -2.34 4.02 2.15
N ARG A 71 -3.12 4.75 2.94
CA ARG A 71 -3.41 6.15 2.66
C ARG A 71 -2.28 7.01 3.20
N VAL A 72 -1.52 7.62 2.29
CA VAL A 72 -0.34 8.41 2.64
C VAL A 72 -0.73 9.78 3.18
N ILE A 73 0.14 10.35 4.01
CA ILE A 73 -0.09 11.65 4.66
C ILE A 73 -0.29 12.78 3.63
N LYS A 74 0.47 12.76 2.52
CA LYS A 74 0.45 13.77 1.45
C LYS A 74 0.84 13.18 0.10
N ASN A 75 0.49 13.88 -0.98
CA ASN A 75 1.01 13.64 -2.34
C ASN A 75 2.48 14.12 -2.49
N GLU A 76 3.38 13.42 -1.79
CA GLU A 76 4.82 13.68 -1.75
C GLU A 76 5.61 12.38 -1.95
N GLU A 77 6.71 12.47 -2.70
CA GLU A 77 7.56 11.33 -3.05
C GLU A 77 8.03 10.56 -1.82
N THR A 78 8.45 11.25 -0.76
CA THR A 78 8.94 10.63 0.48
C THR A 78 7.86 9.84 1.21
N SER A 79 6.62 10.36 1.24
CA SER A 79 5.48 9.69 1.88
C SER A 79 5.10 8.43 1.11
N ILE A 80 5.02 8.54 -0.22
CA ILE A 80 4.69 7.43 -1.13
C ILE A 80 5.80 6.37 -1.10
N LEU A 81 7.07 6.77 -1.19
CA LEU A 81 8.22 5.87 -1.16
C LEU A 81 8.23 5.04 0.13
N ARG A 82 8.07 5.68 1.29
CA ARG A 82 8.06 4.98 2.59
C ARG A 82 6.95 3.93 2.66
N ALA A 83 5.73 4.27 2.25
CA ALA A 83 4.62 3.33 2.24
C ALA A 83 4.87 2.14 1.29
N LEU A 84 5.42 2.41 0.10
CA LEU A 84 5.75 1.35 -0.85
C LEU A 84 6.92 0.48 -0.38
N ASP A 85 7.91 1.02 0.33
CA ASP A 85 9.09 0.30 0.81
C ASP A 85 8.76 -0.68 1.94
N ILE A 86 7.79 -0.35 2.79
CA ILE A 86 7.26 -1.26 3.81
C ILE A 86 6.31 -2.32 3.24
N GLY A 87 6.07 -2.33 1.92
CA GLY A 87 5.33 -3.38 1.22
C GLY A 87 3.84 -3.12 1.05
N ALA A 88 3.38 -1.86 1.10
CA ALA A 88 2.02 -1.54 0.70
C ALA A 88 1.76 -2.02 -0.74
N GLN A 89 0.62 -2.69 -0.95
CA GLN A 89 0.28 -3.25 -2.27
C GLN A 89 -0.54 -2.26 -3.12
N GLY A 90 -1.21 -1.31 -2.46
CA GLY A 90 -1.84 -0.14 -3.05
C GLY A 90 -1.57 1.11 -2.23
N ILE A 91 -1.69 2.28 -2.86
CA ILE A 91 -1.55 3.58 -2.20
C ILE A 91 -2.81 4.40 -2.51
N GLU A 92 -3.45 4.94 -1.46
CA GLU A 92 -4.47 5.98 -1.59
C GLU A 92 -3.79 7.33 -1.37
N ILE A 93 -3.98 8.27 -2.30
CA ILE A 93 -3.33 9.58 -2.27
C ILE A 93 -4.40 10.63 -2.03
N PRO A 94 -4.32 11.40 -0.93
CA PRO A 94 -5.34 12.39 -0.62
C PRO A 94 -5.27 13.60 -1.55
N GLN A 95 -6.41 14.28 -1.69
CA GLN A 95 -6.53 15.62 -2.30
C GLN A 95 -5.98 15.75 -3.74
N ILE A 96 -6.19 14.73 -4.59
CA ILE A 96 -5.93 14.84 -6.03
C ILE A 96 -7.03 15.67 -6.70
N ASN A 97 -6.77 16.97 -6.89
CA ASN A 97 -7.77 17.92 -7.40
C ASN A 97 -7.57 18.30 -8.88
N ASN A 98 -6.44 17.92 -9.49
CA ASN A 98 -6.14 18.22 -10.88
C ASN A 98 -5.18 17.19 -11.50
N LYS A 99 -5.03 17.29 -12.84
CA LYS A 99 -4.16 16.41 -13.63
C LYS A 99 -2.71 16.45 -13.16
N GLN A 100 -2.20 17.63 -12.80
CA GLN A 100 -0.80 17.81 -12.38
C GLN A 100 -0.53 17.04 -11.07
N ASN A 101 -1.46 17.07 -10.12
CA ASN A 101 -1.38 16.29 -8.89
C ASN A 101 -1.36 14.78 -9.17
N ALA A 102 -2.23 14.31 -10.06
CA ALA A 102 -2.26 12.90 -10.47
C ALA A 102 -0.96 12.47 -11.17
N MET A 103 -0.41 13.32 -12.05
CA MET A 103 0.87 13.02 -12.72
C MET A 103 2.04 12.96 -11.74
N LYS A 104 2.10 13.86 -10.75
CA LYS A 104 3.12 13.84 -9.68
C LYS A 104 3.04 12.54 -8.87
N ALA A 105 1.83 12.15 -8.50
CA ALA A 105 1.56 10.89 -7.81
C ALA A 105 2.06 9.68 -8.63
N LEU A 106 1.71 9.61 -9.92
CA LEU A 106 2.13 8.52 -10.81
C LEU A 106 3.66 8.40 -10.91
N LYS A 107 4.36 9.54 -11.06
CA LYS A 107 5.82 9.58 -11.08
C LYS A 107 6.43 9.04 -9.78
N SER A 108 5.83 9.37 -8.64
CA SER A 108 6.31 8.93 -7.32
C SER A 108 6.15 7.42 -7.07
N VAL A 109 5.17 6.77 -7.72
CA VAL A 109 4.85 5.35 -7.52
C VAL A 109 5.66 4.42 -8.43
N LYS A 110 6.10 4.91 -9.60
CA LYS A 110 6.76 4.09 -10.63
C LYS A 110 8.27 4.29 -10.64
N TYR A 111 9.01 3.21 -10.88
CA TYR A 111 10.45 3.29 -11.18
C TYR A 111 10.68 3.86 -12.58
N SER A 112 11.92 4.28 -12.84
CA SER A 112 12.37 4.65 -14.18
C SER A 112 12.19 3.47 -15.16
N PRO A 113 11.78 3.70 -16.43
CA PRO A 113 11.54 5.01 -17.08
C PRO A 113 10.12 5.57 -16.90
N GLN A 114 9.18 4.84 -16.29
CA GLN A 114 7.79 5.28 -16.18
C GLN A 114 7.55 6.27 -15.03
N GLY A 115 8.51 6.45 -14.14
CA GLY A 115 8.48 7.40 -13.04
C GLY A 115 9.84 7.64 -12.42
N GLU A 116 9.82 8.16 -11.20
CA GLU A 116 10.96 8.74 -10.49
C GLU A 116 11.11 8.12 -9.08
N ARG A 117 10.44 7.00 -8.80
CA ARG A 117 10.57 6.29 -7.52
C ARG A 117 12.03 5.88 -7.27
N GLY A 118 12.57 6.27 -6.12
CA GLY A 118 13.89 5.84 -5.66
C GLY A 118 13.97 4.32 -5.46
N VAL A 119 15.09 3.72 -5.88
CA VAL A 119 15.34 2.28 -5.77
C VAL A 119 16.14 1.98 -4.49
N CYS A 120 15.61 1.11 -3.63
CA CYS A 120 16.35 0.50 -2.53
C CYS A 120 16.06 -1.00 -2.50
N ARG A 121 17.09 -1.84 -2.47
CA ARG A 121 16.93 -3.32 -2.46
C ARG A 121 16.83 -3.92 -1.06
N TYR A 122 17.23 -3.17 -0.04
CA TYR A 122 17.28 -3.63 1.35
C TYR A 122 15.93 -3.53 2.08
N VAL A 123 14.88 -3.04 1.42
CA VAL A 123 13.56 -2.80 2.01
C VAL A 123 12.69 -4.05 1.97
N ARG A 124 11.62 -4.06 2.79
CA ARG A 124 10.68 -5.18 2.89
C ARG A 124 10.03 -5.50 1.55
N ALA A 125 9.64 -4.49 0.78
CA ALA A 125 9.05 -4.69 -0.55
C ALA A 125 9.95 -5.41 -1.56
N ALA A 126 11.26 -5.47 -1.27
CA ALA A 126 12.26 -6.19 -2.04
C ALA A 126 12.73 -7.49 -1.36
N ASP A 127 11.96 -7.99 -0.39
CA ASP A 127 12.27 -9.14 0.45
C ASP A 127 13.70 -9.08 1.03
N TYR A 128 14.13 -7.89 1.46
CA TYR A 128 15.44 -7.67 2.08
C TYR A 128 16.61 -8.17 1.20
N SER A 129 16.58 -7.81 -0.08
CA SER A 129 17.53 -8.24 -1.12
C SER A 129 17.46 -9.72 -1.53
N SER A 130 16.54 -10.52 -0.98
CA SER A 130 16.40 -11.94 -1.35
C SER A 130 15.67 -12.16 -2.67
N MET A 131 14.98 -11.15 -3.23
CA MET A 131 14.42 -11.24 -4.57
C MET A 131 15.53 -11.50 -5.61
N LYS A 132 15.47 -12.67 -6.24
CA LYS A 132 16.28 -12.99 -7.42
C LYS A 132 15.78 -12.15 -8.59
N LEU A 133 16.70 -11.51 -9.31
CA LEU A 133 16.38 -10.86 -10.58
C LEU A 133 15.92 -11.96 -11.55
N LEU A 134 14.73 -11.76 -12.13
CA LEU A 134 14.34 -12.47 -13.35
C LEU A 134 15.16 -11.92 -14.51
#